data_AF-A0A1Y1S9Q8-F1
#
_entry.id   AF-A0A1Y1S9Q8-F1
#
_cell.length_a   1.000
_cell.length_b   1.000
_cell.length_c   1.000
_cell.angle_alpha   90.00
_cell.angle_beta   90.00
_cell.angle_gamma   90.00
#
_symmetry.space_group_name_H-M   'P 1'
#
loop_
_entity.id
_entity.type
_entity.pdbx_description
1 polymer ?
#
loop_
_entity_poly.entity_id
_entity_poly.type
_entity_poly.pdbx_seq_one_letter_code
_entity_poly.pdbx_strand_id
1 'polypeptide(L)'
;MVRIRGETLSYGDLFKGVYHQDVERLPNSNRVYWGPAYFDRTKNDDGYRITFGEYLILDRQNIRPTVLVMDSVLDRYPVKKLISTRIEEIRRQKSPRGFLFALGTPKVRLFKDRSYVNIAIESLDHIDVRYIDLFDELRK
;
A
#
# COMPACT_ATOMS: atom_id res chain seq x y z
N MET A 1 -20.68 11.13 2.90
CA MET A 1 -20.65 10.19 1.75
C MET A 1 -19.83 10.82 0.65
N VAL A 2 -19.08 10.04 -0.12
CA VAL A 2 -18.22 10.53 -1.21
C VAL A 2 -18.61 9.79 -2.48
N ARG A 3 -18.64 10.50 -3.62
CA ARG A 3 -18.91 9.90 -4.93
C ARG A 3 -17.59 9.71 -5.69
N ILE A 4 -17.24 8.46 -6.00
CA ILE A 4 -16.00 8.11 -6.71
C ILE A 4 -16.37 7.19 -7.87
N ARG A 5 -16.02 7.59 -9.11
CA ARG A 5 -16.29 6.82 -10.34
C ARG A 5 -17.73 6.28 -10.45
N GLY A 6 -18.71 7.04 -9.94
CA GLY A 6 -20.13 6.66 -9.98
C GLY A 6 -20.65 5.89 -8.76
N GLU A 7 -19.78 5.32 -7.92
CA GLU A 7 -20.16 4.71 -6.64
C GLU A 7 -20.34 5.79 -5.56
N THR A 8 -21.37 5.65 -4.72
CA THR A 8 -21.53 6.46 -3.50
C THR A 8 -21.08 5.61 -2.31
N LEU A 9 -20.01 6.03 -1.64
CA LEU A 9 -19.40 5.28 -0.53
C LEU A 9 -19.46 6.11 0.75
N SER A 10 -19.63 5.43 1.88
CA SER A 10 -19.31 6.01 3.18
C SER A 10 -17.78 6.14 3.31
N TYR A 11 -17.31 7.03 4.19
CA TYR A 11 -15.87 7.12 4.47
C TYR A 11 -15.32 5.81 5.05
N GLY A 12 -16.08 5.12 5.91
CA GLY A 12 -15.69 3.81 6.46
C GLY A 12 -15.67 2.70 5.41
N ASP A 13 -16.43 2.85 4.32
CA ASP A 13 -16.37 1.93 3.19
C ASP A 13 -15.21 2.22 2.25
N LEU A 14 -14.84 3.49 2.11
CA LEU A 14 -13.73 3.93 1.29
C LEU A 14 -12.37 3.58 1.90
N PHE A 15 -12.21 3.80 3.21
CA PHE A 15 -10.94 3.59 3.92
C PHE A 15 -10.95 2.24 4.62
N LYS A 16 -10.05 1.35 4.21
CA LYS A 16 -9.88 0.02 4.79
C LYS A 16 -8.51 -0.09 5.46
N GLY A 17 -8.51 -0.07 6.79
CA GLY A 17 -7.30 -0.37 7.55
C GLY A 17 -6.88 -1.83 7.27
N VAL A 18 -5.60 -2.05 6.99
CA VAL A 18 -5.08 -3.42 6.81
C VAL A 18 -4.98 -4.07 8.19
N TYR A 19 -5.92 -4.96 8.51
CA TYR A 19 -5.96 -5.65 9.80
C TYR A 19 -6.85 -6.90 9.77
N HIS A 20 -6.24 -8.09 9.64
CA HIS A 20 -6.85 -9.42 9.75
C HIS A 20 -8.19 -9.63 9.00
N GLN A 21 -8.40 -8.90 7.91
CA GLN A 21 -9.59 -9.03 7.05
C GLN A 21 -9.38 -10.14 6.04
N ASP A 22 -10.45 -10.88 5.77
CA ASP A 22 -10.49 -11.87 4.69
C ASP A 22 -10.43 -11.17 3.32
N VAL A 23 -9.46 -11.54 2.50
CA VAL A 23 -9.24 -10.98 1.16
C VAL A 23 -10.46 -11.21 0.27
N GLU A 24 -11.14 -12.36 0.39
CA GLU A 24 -12.31 -12.69 -0.41
C GLU A 24 -13.52 -11.81 -0.08
N ARG A 25 -13.53 -11.20 1.11
CA ARG A 25 -14.56 -10.28 1.57
C ARG A 25 -14.23 -8.81 1.28
N LEU A 26 -13.04 -8.53 0.74
CA LEU A 26 -12.68 -7.16 0.38
C LEU A 26 -13.40 -6.72 -0.91
N PRO A 27 -13.75 -5.43 -1.03
CA PRO A 27 -14.36 -4.92 -2.25
C PRO A 27 -13.46 -5.16 -3.46
N ASN A 28 -14.04 -5.60 -4.58
CA ASN A 28 -13.34 -5.71 -5.87
C ASN A 28 -13.32 -4.37 -6.65
N SER A 29 -13.37 -3.25 -5.94
CA SER A 29 -13.22 -1.90 -6.49
C SER A 29 -12.24 -1.09 -5.65
N ASN A 30 -11.78 0.05 -6.18
CA ASN A 30 -10.72 0.82 -5.54
C ASN A 30 -11.14 1.30 -4.15
N ARG A 31 -10.30 1.00 -3.15
CA ARG A 31 -10.41 1.48 -1.76
C ARG A 31 -9.07 2.02 -1.32
N VAL A 32 -9.09 2.90 -0.31
CA VAL A 32 -7.86 3.38 0.34
C VAL A 32 -7.47 2.36 1.39
N TYR A 33 -6.45 1.56 1.10
CA TYR A 33 -5.83 0.67 2.07
C TYR A 33 -4.77 1.42 2.84
N TRP A 34 -4.81 1.35 4.16
CA TRP A 34 -3.92 2.13 5.01
C TRP A 34 -3.38 1.37 6.20
N GLY A 35 -2.20 1.78 6.66
CA GLY A 35 -1.56 1.25 7.86
C GLY A 35 -0.04 1.43 7.86
N PRO A 36 0.62 1.06 8.96
CA PRO A 36 2.08 1.01 9.03
C PRO A 36 2.64 0.06 7.98
N ALA A 37 3.76 0.44 7.35
CA ALA A 37 4.39 -0.35 6.31
C ALA A 37 5.92 -0.27 6.40
N TYR A 38 6.57 -1.31 5.88
CA TYR A 38 8.01 -1.41 5.66
C TYR A 38 8.33 -1.04 4.21
N PHE A 39 9.37 -0.25 4.01
CA PHE A 39 9.76 0.28 2.71
C PHE A 39 11.10 -0.33 2.31
N ASP A 40 11.06 -1.21 1.31
CA ASP A 40 12.25 -1.89 0.78
C ASP A 40 12.40 -1.66 -0.73
N ARG A 41 13.59 -1.96 -1.26
CA ARG A 41 13.76 -2.19 -2.70
C ARG A 41 13.27 -3.59 -3.07
N THR A 42 12.86 -3.75 -4.33
CA THR A 42 12.64 -5.08 -4.90
C THR A 42 13.95 -5.88 -4.91
N LYS A 43 13.88 -7.21 -5.06
CA LYS A 43 15.07 -8.06 -5.07
C LYS A 43 16.04 -7.73 -6.22
N ASN A 44 15.50 -7.25 -7.34
CA ASN A 44 16.29 -6.88 -8.52
C ASN A 44 16.73 -5.41 -8.50
N ASP A 45 16.39 -4.68 -7.42
CA ASP A 45 16.66 -3.25 -7.31
C ASP A 45 16.09 -2.43 -8.50
N ASP A 46 14.92 -2.83 -9.00
CA ASP A 46 14.19 -2.23 -10.14
C ASP A 46 12.92 -1.47 -9.72
N GLY A 47 12.73 -1.29 -8.40
CA GLY A 47 11.59 -0.61 -7.82
C GLY A 47 11.56 -0.71 -6.30
N TYR A 48 10.47 -0.21 -5.72
CA TYR A 48 10.17 -0.31 -4.30
C TYR A 48 9.09 -1.36 -4.05
N ARG A 49 9.29 -2.15 -3.00
CA ARG A 49 8.31 -3.05 -2.43
C ARG A 49 7.93 -2.52 -1.05
N ILE A 50 6.71 -2.00 -0.96
CA ILE A 50 6.15 -1.48 0.29
C ILE A 50 5.26 -2.57 0.89
N THR A 51 5.59 -3.07 2.08
CA THR A 51 4.90 -4.19 2.71
C THR A 51 4.16 -3.72 3.95
N PHE A 52 2.83 -3.90 4.00
CA PHE A 52 2.08 -3.57 5.21
C PHE A 52 2.56 -4.41 6.40
N GLY A 53 2.60 -3.81 7.59
CA GLY A 53 3.04 -4.49 8.81
C GLY A 53 2.04 -5.54 9.30
N GLU A 54 0.75 -5.26 9.09
CA GLU A 54 -0.38 -6.11 9.45
C GLU A 54 -0.77 -7.07 8.32
N TYR A 55 -1.58 -8.07 8.66
CA TYR A 55 -1.96 -9.16 7.75
C TYR A 55 -3.36 -8.98 7.17
N LEU A 56 -3.57 -9.57 6.01
CA LEU A 56 -4.88 -10.01 5.51
C LEU A 56 -4.93 -11.54 5.56
N ILE A 57 -6.13 -12.11 5.52
CA ILE A 57 -6.35 -13.55 5.54
C ILE A 57 -6.68 -14.01 4.12
N LEU A 58 -5.91 -14.95 3.59
CA LEU A 58 -6.15 -15.62 2.30
C LEU A 58 -5.98 -17.13 2.52
N ASP A 59 -6.96 -17.95 2.16
CA ASP A 59 -6.89 -19.41 2.32
C ASP A 59 -6.48 -19.85 3.75
N ARG A 60 -7.01 -19.16 4.77
CA ARG A 60 -6.68 -19.35 6.21
C ARG A 60 -5.21 -19.04 6.58
N GLN A 61 -4.47 -18.39 5.69
CA GLN A 61 -3.09 -17.96 5.92
C GLN A 61 -3.02 -16.46 6.11
N ASN A 62 -2.12 -16.02 7.01
CA ASN A 62 -1.82 -14.62 7.22
C ASN A 62 -0.83 -14.13 6.15
N ILE A 63 -1.26 -13.21 5.30
CA ILE A 63 -0.45 -12.62 4.23
C ILE A 63 -0.31 -11.12 4.47
N ARG A 64 0.92 -10.62 4.47
CA ARG A 64 1.16 -9.16 4.44
C ARG A 64 0.94 -8.65 3.02
N PRO A 65 -0.04 -7.77 2.77
CA PRO A 65 -0.21 -7.21 1.45
C PRO A 65 0.95 -6.28 1.09
N THR A 66 1.20 -6.12 -0.21
CA THR A 66 2.25 -5.25 -0.74
C THR A 66 1.72 -4.23 -1.73
N VAL A 67 2.42 -3.11 -1.87
CA VAL A 67 2.34 -2.21 -3.01
C VAL A 67 3.69 -2.23 -3.72
N LEU A 68 3.67 -2.45 -5.03
CA LEU A 68 4.86 -2.41 -5.87
C LEU A 68 4.90 -1.10 -6.66
N VAL A 69 6.03 -0.41 -6.59
CA VAL A 69 6.29 0.84 -7.33
C VAL A 69 7.57 0.67 -8.12
N MET A 70 7.46 0.38 -9.42
CA MET A 70 8.62 0.16 -10.29
C MET A 70 9.31 1.48 -10.64
N ASP A 71 10.63 1.46 -10.81
CA ASP A 71 11.40 2.66 -11.19
C ASP A 71 10.95 3.21 -12.54
N SER A 72 10.59 2.34 -13.48
CA SER A 72 10.03 2.73 -14.78
C SER A 72 8.72 3.53 -14.67
N VAL A 73 7.97 3.36 -13.57
CA VAL A 73 6.77 4.17 -13.28
C VAL A 73 7.18 5.52 -12.69
N LEU A 74 8.15 5.53 -11.76
CA LEU A 74 8.71 6.75 -11.18
C LEU A 74 9.33 7.65 -12.25
N ASP A 75 10.10 7.09 -13.18
CA ASP A 75 10.80 7.81 -14.24
C ASP A 75 9.89 8.62 -15.16
N ARG A 76 8.67 8.14 -15.38
CA ARG A 76 7.68 8.77 -16.27
C ARG A 76 6.81 9.80 -15.57
N TYR A 77 6.97 10.01 -14.26
CA TYR A 77 6.07 10.83 -13.47
C TYR A 77 6.59 12.26 -13.24
N PRO A 78 5.83 13.33 -13.55
CA PRO A 78 6.30 14.70 -13.37
C PRO A 78 6.66 15.04 -11.91
N VAL A 79 5.93 14.45 -10.96
CA VAL A 79 6.13 14.64 -9.51
C VAL A 79 7.07 13.55 -8.93
N LYS A 80 7.83 12.84 -9.78
CA LYS A 80 8.76 11.75 -9.44
C LYS A 80 9.46 11.97 -8.10
N LYS A 81 10.06 13.16 -7.95
CA LYS A 81 10.95 13.50 -6.84
C LYS A 81 10.25 13.40 -5.48
N LEU A 82 9.02 13.90 -5.30
CA LEU A 82 8.48 14.02 -3.94
C LEU A 82 8.22 12.66 -3.29
N ILE A 83 7.49 11.79 -4.00
CA ILE A 83 7.15 10.45 -3.49
C ILE A 83 8.39 9.57 -3.44
N SER A 84 9.23 9.57 -4.50
CA SER A 84 10.44 8.75 -4.51
C SER A 84 11.41 9.18 -3.41
N THR A 85 11.61 10.49 -3.22
CA THR A 85 12.49 11.02 -2.16
C THR A 85 11.97 10.61 -0.80
N ARG A 86 10.67 10.74 -0.53
CA ARG A 86 10.12 10.37 0.78
C ARG A 86 10.22 8.87 1.05
N ILE A 87 9.94 8.02 0.06
CA ILE A 87 10.12 6.56 0.18
C ILE A 87 11.60 6.25 0.48
N GLU A 88 12.51 6.88 -0.26
CA GLU A 88 13.95 6.66 -0.10
C GLU A 88 14.48 7.15 1.26
N GLU A 89 13.99 8.30 1.74
CA GLU A 89 14.31 8.83 3.06
C GLU A 89 13.85 7.88 4.17
N ILE A 90 12.60 7.41 4.13
CA ILE A 90 12.08 6.43 5.10
C ILE A 90 12.91 5.15 5.05
N ARG A 91 13.21 4.64 3.85
CA ARG A 91 14.02 3.42 3.67
C ARG A 91 15.42 3.53 4.30
N ARG A 92 16.03 4.71 4.28
CA ARG A 92 17.37 4.95 4.84
C ARG A 92 17.38 5.07 6.37
N GLN A 93 16.23 5.15 7.02
CA GLN A 93 16.16 5.19 8.48
C GLN A 93 16.58 3.84 9.08
N LYS A 94 17.10 3.86 10.33
CA LYS A 94 17.48 2.66 11.08
C LYS A 94 16.34 1.63 11.18
N SER A 95 15.10 2.12 11.19
CA SER A 95 13.88 1.34 11.07
C SER A 95 13.14 1.84 9.83
N PRO A 96 13.15 1.12 8.69
CA PRO A 96 12.57 1.59 7.42
C PRO A 96 11.05 1.45 7.42
N ARG A 97 10.40 2.05 8.43
CA ARG A 97 8.97 1.98 8.69
C ARG A 97 8.36 3.35 8.51
N GLY A 98 7.23 3.39 7.82
CA GLY A 98 6.40 4.58 7.67
C GLY A 98 4.94 4.19 7.69
N PHE A 99 4.09 5.12 7.27
CA PHE A 99 2.68 4.90 7.09
C PHE A 99 2.31 5.04 5.61
N LEU A 100 1.52 4.11 5.12
CA LEU A 100 1.10 4.06 3.72
C LEU A 100 -0.41 4.26 3.63
N PHE A 101 -0.83 5.09 2.68
CA PHE A 101 -2.18 5.12 2.13
C PHE A 101 -2.08 4.73 0.65
N ALA A 102 -2.84 3.72 0.23
CA ALA A 102 -2.82 3.22 -1.15
C ALA A 102 -4.25 3.05 -1.67
N LEU A 103 -4.64 3.88 -2.64
CA LEU A 103 -5.88 3.76 -3.39
C LEU A 103 -5.71 2.72 -4.50
N GLY A 104 -6.28 1.54 -4.28
CA GLY A 104 -6.16 0.46 -5.25
C GLY A 104 -7.12 -0.68 -4.97
N THR A 105 -6.98 -1.73 -5.76
CA THR A 105 -7.75 -2.97 -5.59
C THR A 105 -6.80 -4.09 -5.15
N PRO A 106 -7.10 -4.84 -4.07
CA PRO A 106 -6.33 -6.02 -3.72
C PRO A 106 -6.40 -7.04 -4.83
N LYS A 107 -5.25 -7.54 -5.25
CA LYS A 107 -5.14 -8.59 -6.26
C LYS A 107 -4.32 -9.72 -5.67
N VAL A 108 -4.93 -10.89 -5.60
CA VAL A 108 -4.20 -12.13 -5.35
C VAL A 108 -3.36 -12.45 -6.58
N ARG A 109 -2.11 -12.80 -6.35
CA ARG A 109 -1.11 -13.11 -7.36
C ARG A 109 -0.38 -14.38 -6.95
N LEU A 110 0.04 -15.17 -7.94
CA LEU A 110 0.83 -16.38 -7.73
C LEU A 110 2.28 -16.10 -8.18
N PHE A 111 3.26 -16.45 -7.35
CA PHE A 111 4.67 -16.41 -7.73
C PHE A 111 5.40 -17.59 -7.10
N LYS A 112 6.01 -18.44 -7.94
CA LYS A 112 6.74 -19.65 -7.50
C LYS A 112 5.95 -20.46 -6.48
N ASP A 113 4.70 -20.78 -6.83
CA ASP A 113 3.76 -21.57 -6.02
C ASP A 113 3.35 -20.96 -4.68
N ARG A 114 3.58 -19.66 -4.49
CA ARG A 114 3.12 -18.91 -3.31
C ARG A 114 2.17 -17.79 -3.72
N SER A 115 1.01 -17.78 -3.07
CA SER A 115 0.06 -16.67 -3.19
C SER A 115 0.56 -15.46 -2.41
N TYR A 116 0.39 -14.27 -2.98
CA TYR A 116 0.58 -13.00 -2.29
C TYR A 116 -0.52 -12.02 -2.67
N VAL A 117 -0.72 -11.01 -1.84
CA VAL A 117 -1.72 -9.97 -2.07
C VAL A 117 -1.01 -8.68 -2.45
N ASN A 118 -1.26 -8.18 -3.65
CA ASN A 118 -0.78 -6.88 -4.08
C ASN A 118 -1.94 -5.89 -4.16
N ILE A 119 -1.86 -4.77 -3.45
CA ILE A 119 -2.77 -3.64 -3.66
C ILE A 119 -2.35 -2.97 -4.97
N ALA A 120 -3.09 -3.24 -6.04
CA ALA A 120 -2.79 -2.74 -7.37
C ALA A 120 -3.22 -1.28 -7.48
N ILE A 121 -2.23 -0.39 -7.61
CA ILE A 121 -2.42 1.03 -7.88
C ILE A 121 -2.32 1.31 -9.38
N GLU A 122 -3.07 2.30 -9.86
CA GLU A 122 -3.08 2.70 -11.28
C GLU A 122 -2.19 3.92 -11.56
N SER A 123 -1.90 4.73 -10.53
CA SER A 123 -1.11 5.96 -10.61
C SER A 123 -0.32 6.17 -9.32
N LEU A 124 0.76 6.97 -9.38
CA LEU A 124 1.48 7.40 -8.19
C LEU A 124 0.69 8.41 -7.35
N ASP A 125 -0.30 9.10 -7.92
CA ASP A 125 -1.25 9.92 -7.15
C ASP A 125 -2.11 9.09 -6.21
N HIS A 126 -2.17 7.78 -6.43
CA HIS A 126 -2.95 6.87 -5.60
C HIS A 126 -2.18 6.40 -4.36
N ILE A 127 -0.95 6.87 -4.15
CA ILE A 127 -0.19 6.57 -2.94
C ILE A 127 0.18 7.84 -2.20
N ASP A 128 0.02 7.81 -0.89
CA ASP A 128 0.63 8.77 0.02
C ASP A 128 1.43 8.01 1.08
N VAL A 129 2.61 8.55 1.37
CA VAL A 129 3.56 7.97 2.29
C VAL A 129 3.88 9.00 3.35
N ARG A 130 3.89 8.59 4.61
CA ARG A 130 4.20 9.44 5.76
C ARG A 130 5.24 8.76 6.64
N TYR A 131 6.00 9.57 7.38
CA TYR A 131 6.85 9.05 8.44
C TYR A 131 5.99 8.43 9.56
N ILE A 132 6.57 7.51 10.32
CA ILE A 132 5.83 6.70 11.31
C ILE A 132 5.40 7.51 12.54
N ASP A 133 6.14 8.57 12.86
CA ASP A 133 5.88 9.53 13.94
C ASP A 133 4.50 10.18 13.85
N LEU A 134 3.98 10.42 12.63
CA LEU A 134 2.61 10.89 12.43
C LEU A 134 1.57 9.98 13.12
N PHE A 135 1.80 8.67 13.14
CA PHE A 135 0.88 7.75 13.83
C PHE A 135 1.02 7.82 15.35
N ASP A 136 2.24 8.04 15.85
CA ASP A 136 2.48 8.26 17.27
C ASP A 136 1.83 9.56 17.76
N GLU A 137 1.71 10.57 16.89
CA GLU A 137 0.94 11.80 17.14
C GLU A 137 -0.57 11.55 17.12
N LEU A 138 -1.09 10.78 16.16
CA LEU A 138 -2.52 10.48 16.03
C LEU A 138 -3.08 9.53 17.11
N ARG A 139 -2.21 8.87 17.88
CA ARG A 139 -2.60 8.01 19.02
C ARG A 139 -2.68 8.75 20.36
N LYS A 140 -2.23 10.00 20.43
CA LYS A 140 -2.37 10.86 21.61
C LYS A 140 -3.77 11.45 21.67
#